data_AF-A0A2E5HUS2-F1
#
_entry.id   AF-A0A2E5HUS2-F1
#
_cell.length_a   1.000
_cell.length_b   1.000
_cell.length_c   1.000
_cell.angle_alpha   90.00
_cell.angle_beta   90.00
_cell.angle_gamma   90.00
#
_symmetry.space_group_name_H-M   'P 1'
#
loop_
_entity.id
_entity.type
_entity.pdbx_description
1 polymer ?
#
loop_
_entity_poly.entity_id
_entity_poly.type
_entity_poly.pdbx_seq_one_letter_code
_entity_poly.pdbx_strand_id
1 'polypeptide(L)'
;MKGSMVVMNRITIAILVIIILAGLKLVARDASSKEPPSTYNSVQTVPLLPKVAPSHTESSISAVRAANYIGQRATVCGKVVDSNYARSSNRSPTFLNFDRPYPTHPFTVVIWGNHRSNFSSSPETYYLNKSLCATGLIESYKNKPQIVADNKNQLKISN
;
A
#
# COMPACT_ATOMS: atom_id res chain seq x y z
N MET A 1 19.42 4.37 -56.63
CA MET A 1 18.40 5.24 -56.02
C MET A 1 17.94 4.62 -54.71
N LYS A 2 18.04 5.37 -53.59
CA LYS A 2 17.53 5.13 -52.21
C LYS A 2 18.04 3.85 -51.52
N GLY A 3 18.91 3.87 -50.51
CA GLY A 3 19.33 4.95 -49.61
C GLY A 3 18.82 4.68 -48.19
N SER A 4 19.67 4.03 -47.40
CA SER A 4 20.00 4.35 -46.00
C SER A 4 18.91 5.01 -45.15
N MET A 5 18.03 4.22 -44.51
CA MET A 5 17.08 4.77 -43.53
C MET A 5 16.75 3.84 -42.34
N VAL A 6 17.62 2.87 -42.01
CA VAL A 6 17.39 2.00 -40.84
C VAL A 6 18.54 2.05 -39.81
N VAL A 7 19.68 2.68 -40.15
CA VAL A 7 20.88 2.68 -39.28
C VAL A 7 20.95 3.92 -38.37
N MET A 8 20.17 4.97 -38.63
CA MET A 8 20.26 6.24 -37.89
C MET A 8 19.60 6.23 -36.49
N ASN A 9 18.76 5.25 -36.16
CA ASN A 9 18.00 5.22 -34.89
C ASN A 9 18.66 4.42 -33.75
N ARG A 10 19.84 3.83 -33.98
CA ARG A 10 20.61 3.14 -32.92
C ARG A 10 21.72 4.00 -32.33
N ILE A 11 22.17 5.03 -33.05
CA ILE A 11 23.24 5.93 -32.61
C ILE A 11 22.71 6.97 -31.61
N THR A 12 21.45 7.41 -31.74
CA THR A 12 20.82 8.38 -30.82
C THR A 12 20.55 7.82 -29.41
N ILE A 13 20.28 6.52 -29.30
CA ILE A 13 20.04 5.85 -28.00
C ILE A 13 21.35 5.71 -27.21
N ALA A 14 22.48 5.47 -27.89
CA ALA A 14 23.78 5.32 -27.22
C ALA A 14 24.30 6.63 -26.61
N ILE A 15 24.01 7.78 -27.22
CA ILE A 15 24.46 9.10 -26.72
C ILE A 15 23.63 9.53 -25.48
N LEU A 16 22.35 9.15 -25.40
CA LEU A 16 21.49 9.42 -24.24
C LEU A 16 21.84 8.60 -22.99
N VAL A 17 22.50 7.44 -23.15
CA VAL A 17 22.91 6.59 -22.01
C VAL A 17 24.21 7.07 -21.35
N ILE A 18 25.10 7.76 -22.08
CA ILE A 18 26.41 8.19 -21.56
C ILE A 18 26.28 9.39 -20.60
N ILE A 19 25.27 10.25 -20.75
CA ILE A 19 25.12 11.46 -19.92
C ILE A 19 24.61 11.15 -18.50
N ILE A 20 23.96 10.01 -18.26
CA ILE A 20 23.45 9.64 -16.93
C ILE A 20 24.55 9.03 -16.04
N LEU A 21 25.69 8.60 -16.60
CA LEU A 21 26.77 7.94 -15.85
C LEU A 21 27.78 8.89 -15.18
N ALA A 22 27.71 10.22 -15.37
CA ALA A 22 28.70 11.18 -14.85
C ALA A 22 28.21 12.02 -13.64
N GLY A 23 27.10 11.64 -13.00
CA GLY A 23 26.48 12.38 -11.91
C GLY A 23 26.81 11.90 -10.50
N LEU A 24 27.95 11.23 -10.28
CA LEU A 24 28.40 10.86 -8.94
C LEU A 24 29.01 12.08 -8.24
N LYS A 25 28.20 12.83 -7.49
CA LYS A 25 28.72 13.79 -6.51
C LYS A 25 28.71 13.14 -5.13
N LEU A 26 29.91 12.72 -4.70
CA LEU A 26 30.25 12.52 -3.30
C LEU A 26 30.11 13.86 -2.56
N VAL A 27 29.26 13.89 -1.52
CA VAL A 27 29.45 14.78 -0.38
C VAL A 27 29.37 13.88 0.86
N ALA A 28 30.50 13.77 1.55
CA ALA A 28 30.64 13.04 2.80
C ALA A 28 30.71 14.05 3.96
N ARG A 29 29.85 13.82 4.97
CA ARG A 29 29.98 14.09 6.43
C ARG A 29 30.17 15.56 6.84
N ASP A 30 29.61 16.08 7.92
CA ASP A 30 29.39 15.49 9.25
C ASP A 30 28.39 16.39 10.02
N ALA A 31 27.52 15.82 10.85
CA ALA A 31 26.85 16.56 11.92
C ALA A 31 26.30 15.58 12.96
N SER A 32 27.23 15.08 13.76
CA SER A 32 27.05 14.76 15.16
C SER A 32 26.05 15.70 15.85
N SER A 33 24.88 15.18 16.21
CA SER A 33 24.09 15.70 17.33
C SER A 33 23.99 14.58 18.37
N LYS A 34 24.76 14.78 19.43
CA LYS A 34 24.87 13.96 20.64
C LYS A 34 23.50 13.51 21.14
N GLU A 35 23.35 12.21 21.40
CA GLU A 35 22.29 11.71 22.25
C GLU A 35 22.42 12.33 23.65
N PRO A 36 21.34 12.82 24.26
CA PRO A 36 21.37 13.29 25.63
C PRO A 36 21.66 12.10 26.57
N PRO A 37 22.45 12.30 27.64
CA PRO A 37 22.75 11.23 28.58
C PRO A 37 21.47 10.80 29.30
N SER A 38 21.01 9.59 28.99
CA SER A 38 20.00 8.86 29.75
C SER A 38 20.54 8.60 31.16
N THR A 39 20.27 9.54 32.07
CA THR A 39 20.38 9.31 33.50
C THR A 39 19.01 8.87 33.99
N TYR A 40 18.69 7.58 33.84
CA TYR A 40 17.49 7.00 34.42
C TYR A 40 17.87 6.12 35.61
N ASN A 41 18.10 6.76 36.75
CA ASN A 41 18.16 6.09 38.05
C ASN A 41 17.39 6.94 39.07
N SER A 42 16.10 6.69 39.18
CA SER A 42 15.45 6.62 40.50
C SER A 42 14.38 5.53 40.43
N VAL A 43 14.66 4.45 41.16
CA VAL A 43 13.73 3.37 41.44
C VAL A 43 12.57 4.00 42.23
N GLN A 44 11.46 4.25 41.55
CA GLN A 44 10.17 4.43 42.20
C GLN A 44 9.40 3.14 41.98
N THR A 45 9.24 2.36 43.05
CA THR A 45 8.31 1.23 43.10
C THR A 45 6.89 1.79 42.95
N VAL A 46 6.45 2.02 41.72
CA VAL A 46 5.05 2.31 41.41
C VAL A 46 4.26 1.03 41.71
N PRO A 47 3.13 1.11 42.44
CA PRO A 47 2.25 -0.02 42.65
C PRO A 47 1.91 -0.67 41.31
N LEU A 48 1.97 -2.00 41.24
CA LEU A 48 1.56 -2.78 40.08
C LEU A 48 0.06 -2.56 39.86
N LEU A 49 -0.30 -1.51 39.13
CA LEU A 49 -1.62 -1.35 38.56
C LEU A 49 -1.80 -2.51 37.57
N PRO A 50 -2.91 -3.27 37.63
CA PRO A 50 -3.16 -4.29 36.62
C PRO A 50 -3.10 -3.60 35.26
N LYS A 51 -2.14 -4.03 34.41
CA LYS A 51 -2.08 -3.63 33.01
C LYS A 51 -3.36 -4.14 32.37
N VAL A 52 -4.39 -3.29 32.35
CA VAL A 52 -5.61 -3.51 31.59
C VAL A 52 -5.13 -3.66 30.15
N ALA A 53 -5.10 -4.90 29.67
CA ALA A 53 -4.87 -5.16 28.26
C ALA A 53 -5.92 -4.35 27.49
N PRO A 54 -5.55 -3.59 26.45
CA PRO A 54 -6.54 -2.89 25.66
C PRO A 54 -7.56 -3.92 25.17
N SER A 55 -8.79 -3.79 25.67
CA SER A 55 -9.95 -4.48 25.12
C SER A 55 -10.04 -4.00 23.67
N HIS A 56 -9.73 -4.88 22.72
CA HIS A 56 -9.83 -4.57 21.29
C HIS A 56 -11.31 -4.52 20.90
N THR A 57 -12.02 -3.49 21.32
CA THR A 57 -13.09 -2.93 20.50
C THR A 57 -12.41 -2.31 19.29
N GLU A 58 -12.08 -3.13 18.29
CA GLU A 58 -11.61 -2.64 17.00
C GLU A 58 -12.71 -1.75 16.41
N SER A 59 -12.59 -0.45 16.66
CA SER A 59 -13.33 0.57 15.95
C SER A 59 -12.80 0.58 14.52
N SER A 60 -13.55 -0.03 13.61
CA SER A 60 -13.18 -0.03 12.20
C SER A 60 -13.17 1.40 11.65
N ILE A 61 -12.26 1.63 10.71
CA ILE A 61 -12.11 2.91 10.02
C ILE A 61 -13.00 2.88 8.78
N SER A 62 -13.76 3.95 8.52
CA SER A 62 -14.47 4.06 7.24
C SER A 62 -13.49 4.30 6.09
N ALA A 63 -13.77 3.76 4.90
CA ALA A 63 -12.94 3.93 3.71
C ALA A 63 -12.59 5.40 3.41
N VAL A 64 -13.54 6.32 3.58
CA VAL A 64 -13.31 7.77 3.41
C VAL A 64 -12.29 8.38 4.38
N ARG A 65 -12.06 7.75 5.55
CA ARG A 65 -11.09 8.20 6.54
C ARG A 65 -9.74 7.51 6.43
N ALA A 66 -9.60 6.49 5.57
CA ALA A 66 -8.40 5.63 5.50
C ALA A 66 -7.10 6.42 5.26
N ALA A 67 -7.15 7.53 4.51
CA ALA A 67 -5.98 8.38 4.25
C ALA A 67 -5.33 8.93 5.54
N ASN A 68 -6.10 9.14 6.62
CA ASN A 68 -5.59 9.63 7.89
C ASN A 68 -4.82 8.57 8.70
N TYR A 69 -4.82 7.32 8.23
CA TYR A 69 -4.24 6.16 8.94
C TYR A 69 -3.17 5.44 8.11
N ILE A 70 -2.65 6.09 7.06
CA ILE A 70 -1.54 5.55 6.28
C ILE A 70 -0.34 5.25 7.22
N GLY A 71 0.27 4.08 7.03
CA GLY A 71 1.35 3.56 7.86
C GLY A 71 0.88 2.74 9.07
N GLN A 72 -0.43 2.68 9.34
CA GLN A 72 -0.99 1.91 10.46
C GLN A 72 -1.58 0.58 9.99
N ARG A 73 -1.55 -0.41 10.87
CA ARG A 73 -2.30 -1.66 10.70
C ARG A 73 -3.67 -1.51 11.35
N ALA A 74 -4.74 -1.61 10.55
CA ALA A 74 -6.11 -1.44 11.03
C ALA A 74 -7.11 -2.10 10.08
N THR A 75 -8.38 -2.15 10.51
CA THR A 75 -9.51 -2.58 9.68
C THR A 75 -10.18 -1.38 9.02
N VAL A 76 -10.29 -1.41 7.69
CA VAL A 76 -11.01 -0.41 6.88
C VAL A 76 -12.28 -1.03 6.29
N CYS A 77 -13.43 -0.44 6.55
CA CYS A 77 -14.72 -0.91 6.06
C CYS A 77 -15.37 0.07 5.06
N GLY A 78 -16.08 -0.47 4.08
CA GLY A 78 -16.87 0.27 3.11
C GLY A 78 -17.60 -0.67 2.14
N LYS A 79 -18.38 -0.12 1.21
CA LYS A 79 -19.07 -0.92 0.19
C LYS A 79 -18.18 -1.06 -1.04
N VAL A 80 -17.97 -2.27 -1.55
CA VAL A 80 -17.30 -2.47 -2.84
C VAL A 80 -18.27 -2.10 -3.96
N VAL A 81 -18.08 -0.94 -4.58
CA VAL A 81 -18.97 -0.44 -5.64
C VAL A 81 -18.40 -0.62 -7.04
N ASP A 82 -17.10 -0.90 -7.14
CA ASP A 82 -16.40 -1.15 -8.39
C ASP A 82 -15.28 -2.16 -8.14
N SER A 83 -15.07 -3.06 -9.10
CA SER A 83 -14.07 -4.13 -9.00
C SER A 83 -13.54 -4.53 -10.35
N ASN A 84 -12.23 -4.69 -10.48
CA ASN A 84 -11.59 -5.01 -11.75
C ASN A 84 -10.41 -5.96 -11.55
N TYR A 85 -10.39 -7.07 -12.29
CA TYR A 85 -9.20 -7.88 -12.48
C TYR A 85 -8.41 -7.39 -13.70
N ALA A 86 -7.36 -6.62 -13.46
CA ALA A 86 -6.50 -6.06 -14.50
C ALA A 86 -5.50 -7.10 -15.03
N ARG A 87 -6.01 -8.16 -15.65
CA ARG A 87 -5.23 -9.34 -16.11
C ARG A 87 -3.98 -8.97 -16.92
N SER A 88 -4.10 -7.99 -17.81
CA SER A 88 -3.00 -7.56 -18.71
C SER A 88 -2.05 -6.53 -18.08
N SER A 89 -2.30 -6.08 -16.85
CA SER A 89 -1.40 -5.17 -16.12
C SER A 89 -0.29 -5.93 -15.41
N ASN A 90 0.80 -5.22 -15.08
CA ASN A 90 1.94 -5.82 -14.38
C ASN A 90 1.49 -6.51 -13.07
N ARG A 91 1.86 -7.78 -12.90
CA ARG A 91 1.47 -8.69 -11.80
C ARG A 91 -0.04 -8.95 -11.67
N SER A 92 -0.82 -8.61 -12.69
CA SER A 92 -2.24 -8.93 -12.82
C SER A 92 -3.05 -8.67 -11.53
N PRO A 93 -3.11 -7.42 -11.03
CA PRO A 93 -3.80 -7.13 -9.78
C PRO A 93 -5.32 -7.17 -9.95
N THR A 94 -6.00 -7.42 -8.84
CA THR A 94 -7.43 -7.21 -8.67
C THR A 94 -7.66 -6.06 -7.72
N PHE A 95 -8.51 -5.13 -8.13
CA PHE A 95 -8.90 -3.97 -7.35
C PHE A 95 -10.33 -4.15 -6.86
N LEU A 96 -10.56 -3.88 -5.57
CA LEU A 96 -11.89 -3.74 -4.98
C LEU A 96 -11.98 -2.29 -4.46
N ASN A 97 -12.71 -1.44 -5.17
CA ASN A 97 -12.80 -0.01 -4.90
C ASN A 97 -14.00 0.28 -4.00
N PHE A 98 -13.73 0.93 -2.86
CA PHE A 98 -14.74 1.13 -1.83
C PHE A 98 -15.48 2.45 -2.08
N ASP A 99 -16.78 2.50 -1.77
CA ASP A 99 -17.70 3.65 -1.70
C ASP A 99 -17.90 4.51 -2.96
N ARG A 100 -16.90 4.64 -3.84
CA ARG A 100 -16.98 5.31 -5.14
C ARG A 100 -16.20 4.51 -6.19
N PRO A 101 -16.57 4.55 -7.47
CA PRO A 101 -15.84 3.85 -8.52
C PRO A 101 -14.46 4.47 -8.78
N TYR A 102 -13.60 3.76 -9.54
CA TYR A 102 -12.42 4.38 -10.12
C TYR A 102 -12.79 5.61 -10.98
N PRO A 103 -11.99 6.70 -10.97
CA PRO A 103 -10.77 6.94 -10.19
C PRO A 103 -11.01 7.66 -8.85
N THR A 104 -12.26 7.84 -8.41
CA THR A 104 -12.61 8.71 -7.27
C THR A 104 -12.83 7.98 -5.95
N HIS A 105 -12.61 6.66 -5.92
CA HIS A 105 -12.60 5.85 -4.70
C HIS A 105 -11.66 6.46 -3.63
N PRO A 106 -12.12 6.54 -2.37
CA PRO A 106 -11.29 6.95 -1.24
C PRO A 106 -10.31 5.86 -0.80
N PHE A 107 -10.58 4.58 -1.07
CA PHE A 107 -9.78 3.45 -0.61
C PHE A 107 -9.98 2.24 -1.54
N THR A 108 -8.94 1.40 -1.65
CA THR A 108 -8.96 0.19 -2.47
C THR A 108 -8.28 -0.97 -1.76
N VAL A 109 -8.86 -2.17 -1.89
CA VAL A 109 -8.14 -3.42 -1.64
C VAL A 109 -7.45 -3.87 -2.93
N VAL A 110 -6.17 -4.22 -2.83
CA VAL A 110 -5.39 -4.80 -3.93
C VAL A 110 -5.10 -6.26 -3.62
N ILE A 111 -5.47 -7.16 -4.53
CA ILE A 111 -5.08 -8.57 -4.49
C ILE A 111 -4.18 -8.83 -5.68
N TRP A 112 -2.90 -9.11 -5.45
CA TRP A 112 -1.96 -9.41 -6.54
C TRP A 112 -2.28 -10.76 -7.19
N GLY A 113 -1.93 -10.92 -8.47
CA GLY A 113 -2.26 -12.12 -9.24
C GLY A 113 -1.76 -13.42 -8.61
N ASN A 114 -0.58 -13.40 -8.00
CA ASN A 114 0.02 -14.53 -7.26
C ASN A 114 -0.72 -14.89 -5.96
N HIS A 115 -1.55 -14.00 -5.42
CA HIS A 115 -2.35 -14.23 -4.21
C HIS A 115 -3.80 -14.61 -4.53
N ARG A 116 -4.26 -14.48 -5.78
CA ARG A 116 -5.65 -14.81 -6.17
C ARG A 116 -6.04 -16.25 -5.85
N SER A 117 -5.12 -17.21 -5.93
CA SER A 117 -5.39 -18.62 -5.59
C SER A 117 -5.72 -18.85 -4.11
N ASN A 118 -5.42 -17.88 -3.23
CA ASN A 118 -5.77 -17.95 -1.81
C ASN A 118 -7.23 -17.58 -1.53
N PHE A 119 -8.00 -17.25 -2.57
CA PHE A 119 -9.42 -16.92 -2.51
C PHE A 119 -10.23 -18.02 -3.20
N SER A 120 -11.30 -18.48 -2.55
CA SER A 120 -12.14 -19.59 -3.03
C SER A 120 -12.95 -19.27 -4.31
N SER A 121 -12.99 -18.00 -4.71
CA SER A 121 -13.76 -17.51 -5.85
C SER A 121 -13.07 -16.27 -6.41
N SER A 122 -13.35 -15.93 -7.67
CA SER A 122 -12.89 -14.69 -8.29
C SER A 122 -13.22 -13.48 -7.41
N PRO A 123 -12.23 -12.80 -6.80
CA PRO A 123 -12.49 -11.75 -5.82
C PRO A 123 -13.31 -10.59 -6.38
N GLU A 124 -13.08 -10.22 -7.65
CA GLU A 124 -13.80 -9.17 -8.36
C GLU A 124 -15.30 -9.46 -8.44
N THR A 125 -15.70 -10.71 -8.68
CA THR A 125 -17.12 -11.07 -8.74
C THR A 125 -17.68 -11.31 -7.34
N TYR A 126 -16.92 -11.97 -6.48
CA TYR A 126 -17.40 -12.40 -5.17
C TYR A 126 -17.65 -11.23 -4.22
N TYR A 127 -16.82 -10.18 -4.24
CA TYR A 127 -16.94 -9.06 -3.30
C TYR A 127 -17.72 -7.86 -3.84
N LEU A 128 -17.99 -7.79 -5.15
CA LEU A 128 -18.75 -6.70 -5.74
C LEU A 128 -20.13 -6.54 -5.08
N ASN A 129 -20.52 -5.30 -4.82
CA ASN A 129 -21.74 -4.87 -4.14
C ASN A 129 -21.89 -5.30 -2.68
N LYS A 130 -20.85 -5.88 -2.05
CA LYS A 130 -20.87 -6.24 -0.64
C LYS A 130 -20.30 -5.12 0.23
N SER A 131 -20.83 -4.99 1.44
CA SER A 131 -20.16 -4.27 2.53
C SER A 131 -19.00 -5.14 3.03
N LEU A 132 -17.78 -4.63 2.93
CA LEU A 132 -16.55 -5.37 3.15
C LEU A 132 -15.64 -4.61 4.11
N CYS A 133 -15.01 -5.36 5.03
CA CYS A 133 -13.96 -4.88 5.90
C CYS A 133 -12.64 -5.56 5.53
N ALA A 134 -11.59 -4.76 5.32
CA ALA A 134 -10.25 -5.21 4.98
C ALA A 134 -9.28 -4.89 6.12
N THR A 135 -8.54 -5.89 6.59
CA THR A 135 -7.56 -5.77 7.68
C THR A 135 -6.15 -5.87 7.13
N GLY A 136 -5.29 -4.91 7.44
CA GLY A 136 -3.91 -4.91 6.97
C GLY A 136 -3.19 -3.59 7.21
N LEU A 137 -1.99 -3.47 6.63
CA LEU A 137 -1.27 -2.21 6.59
C LEU A 137 -1.94 -1.27 5.57
N ILE A 138 -2.32 -0.08 6.00
CA ILE A 138 -2.83 0.97 5.12
C ILE A 138 -1.63 1.65 4.47
N GLU A 139 -1.41 1.38 3.19
CA GLU A 139 -0.32 1.94 2.39
C GLU A 139 -0.83 3.07 1.49
N SER A 140 0.06 3.97 1.07
CA SER A 140 -0.24 4.96 0.02
C SER A 140 0.31 4.50 -1.31
N TYR A 141 -0.52 4.53 -2.35
CA TYR A 141 -0.08 4.38 -3.73
C TYR A 141 -0.68 5.49 -4.59
N LYS A 142 0.18 6.29 -5.23
CA LYS A 142 -0.23 7.47 -6.02
C LYS A 142 -1.22 8.38 -5.26
N ASN A 143 -0.94 8.65 -3.99
CA ASN A 143 -1.76 9.46 -3.09
C ASN A 143 -3.15 8.89 -2.79
N LYS A 144 -3.34 7.57 -2.94
CA LYS A 144 -4.58 6.87 -2.54
C LYS A 144 -4.26 5.79 -1.52
N PRO A 145 -5.03 5.69 -0.42
CA PRO A 145 -4.82 4.66 0.58
C PRO A 145 -5.31 3.31 0.05
N GLN A 146 -4.56 2.25 0.36
CA GLN A 146 -4.88 0.88 -0.03
C GLN A 146 -4.48 -0.12 1.06
N ILE A 147 -5.07 -1.31 1.03
CA ILE A 147 -4.57 -2.50 1.73
C ILE A 147 -4.28 -3.57 0.69
N VAL A 148 -3.10 -4.19 0.77
CA VAL A 148 -2.82 -5.44 0.03
C VAL A 148 -3.38 -6.61 0.83
N ALA A 149 -4.24 -7.40 0.19
CA ALA A 149 -4.81 -8.61 0.75
C ALA A 149 -4.19 -9.85 0.10
N ASP A 150 -3.42 -10.60 0.89
CA ASP A 150 -2.71 -11.79 0.42
C ASP A 150 -3.55 -13.05 0.58
N ASN A 151 -4.57 -13.01 1.44
CA ASN A 151 -5.43 -14.14 1.74
C ASN A 151 -6.85 -13.69 2.15
N LYS A 152 -7.77 -14.66 2.19
CA LYS A 152 -9.18 -14.42 2.54
C LYS A 152 -9.39 -13.95 3.98
N ASN A 153 -8.51 -14.28 4.92
CA ASN A 153 -8.74 -13.95 6.34
C ASN A 153 -8.66 -12.44 6.62
N GLN A 154 -8.02 -11.68 5.74
CA GLN A 154 -7.97 -10.22 5.78
C GLN A 154 -9.29 -9.57 5.34
N LEU A 155 -10.20 -10.30 4.69
CA LEU A 155 -11.41 -9.75 4.09
C LEU A 155 -12.66 -10.37 4.72
N LYS A 156 -13.43 -9.55 5.45
CA LYS A 156 -14.67 -9.96 6.12
C LYS A 156 -15.87 -9.19 5.57
N ILE A 157 -16.86 -9.91 5.05
CA ILE A 157 -18.14 -9.29 4.67
C ILE A 157 -18.84 -8.85 5.97
N SER A 158 -19.24 -7.58 6.03
CA SER A 158 -20.06 -7.02 7.10
C SER A 158 -21.49 -7.01 6.61
N ASN A 159 -22.40 -7.69 7.30
CA ASN A 159 -23.83 -7.60 7.04
C ASN A 159 -24.41 -6.33 7.65
#